data_AF-A0A2T5PFJ8-F1
#
_entry.id   AF-A0A2T5PFJ8-F1
#
_cell.length_a   1.000
_cell.length_b   1.000
_cell.length_c   1.000
_cell.angle_alpha   90.00
_cell.angle_beta   90.00
_cell.angle_gamma   90.00
#
_symmetry.space_group_name_H-M   'P 1'
#
loop_
_entity.id
_entity.type
_entity.pdbx_description
1 polymer ?
#
loop_
_entity_poly.entity_id
_entity_poly.type
_entity_poly.pdbx_seq_one_letter_code
_entity_poly.pdbx_strand_id
1 'polypeptide(L)' 'MAPTIQTREDFQQFLALLAEDYRANGQEWENADIGSFLEALSIYSKDIDGYYKNTNQQVDASAPSWRVFAEMLCGARVYE' A
#
# COMPACT_ATOMS: atom_id res chain seq x y z
N MET A 1 11.42 9.00 -4.78
CA MET A 1 11.20 7.59 -5.14
C MET A 1 11.08 6.82 -3.85
N ALA A 2 9.92 6.21 -3.56
CA ALA A 2 9.84 5.26 -2.45
C ALA A 2 10.86 4.13 -2.70
N PRO A 3 11.50 3.57 -1.65
CA PRO A 3 12.44 2.48 -1.82
C PRO A 3 11.78 1.34 -2.60
N THR A 4 12.48 0.80 -3.59
CA THR A 4 11.97 -0.32 -4.39
C THR A 4 11.94 -1.57 -3.49
N ILE A 5 10.74 -2.01 -3.11
CA ILE A 5 10.55 -3.21 -2.28
C ILE A 5 10.69 -4.44 -3.18
N GLN A 6 11.82 -5.14 -3.12
CA GLN A 6 12.12 -6.26 -4.03
C GLN A 6 12.21 -7.60 -3.31
N THR A 7 12.66 -7.58 -2.06
CA THR A 7 12.88 -8.77 -1.25
C THR A 7 11.83 -8.92 -0.16
N ARG A 8 11.78 -10.11 0.43
CA ARG A 8 10.94 -10.35 1.61
C ARG A 8 11.39 -9.46 2.77
N GLU A 9 12.69 -9.27 2.92
CA GLU A 9 13.30 -8.46 3.97
C GLU A 9 12.93 -6.97 3.81
N ASP A 10 12.91 -6.45 2.59
CA ASP A 10 12.41 -5.09 2.31
C ASP A 10 10.93 -4.94 2.73
N PHE A 11 10.11 -5.96 2.42
CA PHE A 11 8.70 -5.96 2.77
C PHE A 11 8.49 -6.04 4.29
N GLN A 12 9.28 -6.85 4.99
CA GLN A 12 9.27 -6.90 6.45
C GLN A 12 9.62 -5.55 7.07
N GLN A 13 10.64 -4.88 6.56
CA GLN A 13 11.02 -3.54 7.01
C GLN A 13 9.92 -2.53 6.73
N PHE A 14 9.30 -2.59 5.54
CA PHE A 14 8.16 -1.76 5.19
C PHE A 14 6.99 -1.94 6.16
N LEU A 15 6.60 -3.18 6.47
CA LEU A 15 5.51 -3.45 7.40
C LEU A 15 5.80 -2.92 8.82
N ALA A 16 7.04 -3.04 9.28
CA ALA A 16 7.45 -2.49 10.57
C ALA A 16 7.29 -0.97 10.62
N LEU A 17 7.71 -0.27 9.55
CA LEU A 17 7.57 1.18 9.41
C LEU A 17 6.11 1.61 9.29
N LEU A 18 5.30 0.88 8.51
CA LEU A 18 3.87 1.17 8.38
C LEU A 18 3.14 1.03 9.71
N ALA A 19 3.46 0.01 10.50
CA ALA A 19 2.90 -0.17 11.83
C ALA A 19 3.36 0.90 12.83
N GLU A 20 4.60 1.39 12.71
CA GLU A 20 5.10 2.51 13.51
C GLU A 20 4.39 3.82 13.15
N ASP A 21 4.22 4.10 11.86
CA ASP A 21 3.46 5.26 11.39
C ASP A 21 2.00 5.22 11.86
N TYR A 22 1.33 4.07 11.80
CA TYR A 22 -0.03 3.93 12.36
C TYR A 22 -0.07 4.20 13.87
N ARG A 23 0.92 3.73 14.64
CA ARG A 23 0.97 4.00 16.09
C ARG A 23 1.17 5.49 16.40
N ALA A 24 1.97 6.18 15.61
CA ALA A 24 2.27 7.59 15.81
C ALA A 24 1.16 8.51 15.28
N ASN A 25 0.62 8.19 14.10
CA ASN A 25 -0.19 9.08 13.26
C ASN A 25 -1.53 8.45 12.85
N GLY A 26 -1.96 7.34 13.44
CA GLY A 26 -3.15 6.60 13.01
C GLY A 26 -4.44 7.40 13.07
N GLN A 27 -4.51 8.48 13.87
CA GLN A 27 -5.65 9.42 13.87
C GLN A 27 -5.72 10.29 12.61
N GLU A 28 -4.62 10.41 11.87
CA GLU A 28 -4.52 11.14 10.61
C GLU A 28 -4.75 10.22 9.39
N TRP A 29 -4.85 8.90 9.61
CA TRP A 29 -5.20 7.97 8.54
C TRP A 29 -6.67 8.13 8.19
N GLU A 30 -6.97 8.19 6.90
CA GLU A 30 -8.34 8.27 6.41
C GLU A 30 -9.13 7.02 6.83
N ASN A 31 -8.50 5.86 6.67
CA ASN A 31 -9.02 4.55 7.04
C ASN A 31 -8.31 4.03 8.30
N ALA A 32 -8.58 4.66 9.44
CA ALA A 32 -7.88 4.40 10.69
C ALA A 32 -8.32 3.13 11.44
N ASP A 33 -9.55 2.65 11.24
CA ASP A 33 -10.01 1.39 11.85
C ASP A 33 -9.76 0.19 10.92
N ILE A 34 -9.67 -1.01 11.48
CA ILE A 34 -9.34 -2.21 10.70
C ILE A 34 -10.41 -2.56 9.66
N GLY A 35 -11.67 -2.18 9.88
CA GLY A 35 -12.77 -2.42 8.94
C GLY A 35 -12.61 -1.55 7.71
N SER A 36 -12.57 -0.23 7.89
CA SER A 36 -12.37 0.73 6.79
C SER A 36 -11.07 0.47 6.03
N PHE A 37 -9.97 0.16 6.74
CA PHE A 37 -8.70 -0.14 6.09
C PHE A 37 -8.77 -1.37 5.18
N LEU A 38 -9.45 -2.44 5.62
CA LEU A 38 -9.61 -3.65 4.80
C LEU A 38 -10.54 -3.43 3.60
N GLU A 39 -11.58 -2.60 3.76
CA GLU A 39 -12.46 -2.20 2.66
C GLU A 39 -11.70 -1.40 1.59
N ALA A 40 -10.95 -0.37 2.02
CA ALA A 40 -10.11 0.44 1.15
C ALA A 40 -9.03 -0.41 0.45
N LEU A 41 -8.38 -1.34 1.17
CA LEU A 41 -7.41 -2.26 0.59
C LEU A 41 -8.04 -3.16 -0.49
N SER A 42 -9.26 -3.64 -0.27
CA SER A 42 -10.01 -4.42 -1.26
C SER A 42 -10.34 -3.60 -2.51
N ILE A 43 -10.73 -2.32 -2.36
CA ILE A 43 -10.96 -1.41 -3.47
C ILE A 43 -9.65 -1.18 -4.25
N TYR A 44 -8.58 -0.79 -3.54
CA TYR A 44 -7.30 -0.49 -4.17
C TYR A 44 -6.68 -1.70 -4.86
N SER A 45 -6.91 -2.91 -4.36
CA SER A 45 -6.45 -4.14 -5.01
C SER A 45 -7.00 -4.33 -6.43
N LYS A 46 -8.17 -3.75 -6.73
CA LYS A 46 -8.82 -3.78 -8.05
C LYS A 46 -8.33 -2.63 -8.95
N ASP A 47 -8.03 -1.48 -8.35
CA ASP A 47 -7.75 -0.23 -9.08
C ASP A 47 -6.26 0.12 -9.21
N ILE A 48 -5.36 -0.67 -8.60
CA ILE A 48 -3.91 -0.40 -8.63
C ILE A 48 -3.32 -0.40 -10.06
N ASP A 49 -3.96 -1.09 -11.01
CA ASP A 49 -3.56 -1.04 -12.41
C ASP A 49 -3.75 0.37 -13.00
N GLY A 50 -4.82 1.05 -12.60
CA GLY A 50 -5.14 2.44 -12.94
C GLY A 50 -4.13 3.39 -12.32
N TYR A 51 -3.74 3.19 -11.06
CA TYR A 51 -2.68 3.96 -10.42
C TYR A 51 -1.37 3.90 -11.23
N TYR A 52 -0.93 2.70 -11.65
CA TYR A 52 0.29 2.55 -12.44
C TYR A 52 0.19 3.20 -13.81
N LYS A 53 -0.94 3.04 -14.52
CA LYS A 53 -1.18 3.71 -15.81
C LYS A 53 -1.14 5.23 -15.67
N ASN A 54 -1.83 5.78 -14.68
CA ASN A 54 -1.95 7.22 -14.47
C ASN A 54 -0.62 7.87 -14.06
N THR A 55 0.28 7.10 -13.45
CA THR A 55 1.60 7.56 -13.02
C THR A 55 2.75 7.13 -13.94
N ASN A 56 2.43 6.59 -15.13
CA ASN A 56 3.39 6.09 -16.12
C ASN A 56 4.40 5.08 -15.56
N GLN A 57 3.96 4.21 -14.65
CA GLN A 57 4.79 3.17 -14.06
C GLN A 57 4.74 1.89 -14.90
N GLN A 58 5.90 1.29 -15.14
CA GLN A 58 6.02 -0.01 -15.81
C GLN A 58 5.99 -1.14 -14.77
N VAL A 59 4.83 -1.32 -14.12
CA VAL A 59 4.59 -2.39 -13.15
C VAL A 59 3.42 -3.23 -13.63
N ASP A 60 3.60 -4.55 -13.66
CA ASP A 60 2.50 -5.48 -13.95
C ASP A 60 1.75 -5.81 -12.66
N ALA A 61 0.55 -5.23 -12.51
CA ALA A 61 -0.33 -5.48 -11.36
C ALA A 61 -0.85 -6.92 -11.29
N SER A 62 -0.82 -7.68 -12.39
CA SER A 62 -1.26 -9.08 -12.42
C SER A 62 -0.20 -10.02 -11.85
N ALA A 63 1.06 -9.59 -11.82
CA ALA A 63 2.16 -10.33 -11.22
C ALA A 63 2.29 -9.97 -9.74
N PRO A 64 2.06 -10.91 -8.80
CA PRO A 64 2.21 -10.62 -7.38
C PRO A 64 3.68 -10.30 -7.07
N SER A 65 3.91 -9.16 -6.42
CA SER A 65 5.24 -8.75 -5.95
C SER A 65 5.13 -8.03 -4.61
N TRP A 66 6.21 -8.06 -3.83
CA TRP A 66 6.27 -7.36 -2.55
C TRP A 66 6.01 -5.86 -2.68
N ARG A 67 6.49 -5.25 -3.77
CA ARG A 67 6.18 -3.89 -4.13
C ARG A 67 4.68 -3.65 -4.30
N VAL A 68 4.02 -4.47 -5.11
CA VAL A 68 2.58 -4.35 -5.38
C VAL A 68 1.79 -4.44 -4.07
N PHE A 69 2.10 -5.39 -3.19
CA PHE A 69 1.45 -5.48 -1.88
C PHE A 69 1.69 -4.26 -0.99
N ALA A 70 2.91 -3.73 -0.99
CA ALA A 70 3.23 -2.54 -0.19
C ALA A 70 2.52 -1.28 -0.70
N GLU A 71 2.47 -1.11 -2.03
CA GLU A 71 1.76 0.00 -2.67
C GLU A 71 0.24 -0.09 -2.42
N MET A 72 -0.34 -1.30 -2.41
CA MET A 72 -1.74 -1.50 -2.00
C MET A 72 -1.99 -1.08 -0.55
N LEU A 73 -1.10 -1.45 0.38
CA LEU A 73 -1.20 -1.06 1.79
C LEU A 73 -1.05 0.46 1.99
N CYS A 74 -0.18 1.09 1.20
CA CYS A 74 -0.09 2.55 1.15
C CYS A 74 -1.37 3.17 0.60
N GLY A 75 -1.94 2.64 -0.48
CA GLY A 75 -3.21 3.12 -1.03
C GLY A 75 -4.34 3.06 -0.01
N ALA A 76 -4.49 1.93 0.67
CA ALA A 76 -5.52 1.71 1.68
C ALA A 76 -5.47 2.70 2.87
N ARG A 77 -4.30 3.28 3.17
CA ARG A 77 -4.14 4.29 4.22
C ARG A 77 -4.76 5.64 3.85
N VAL A 78 -4.71 6.03 2.57
CA VAL A 78 -4.91 7.43 2.12
C VAL A 78 -6.07 7.60 1.13
N TYR A 79 -6.77 6.53 0.76
CA TYR A 79 -7.75 6.54 -0.32
C TYR A 79 -9.11 6.03 0.16
N GLU A 80 -10.14 6.86 -0.01
CA GLU A 80 -11.59 6.58 0.10
C GLU A 80 -12.08 5.41 -0.77
#